data_AF-A0A4U9HRC8-F1
#
_entry.id   AF-A0A4U9HRC8-F1
#
_cell.length_a   1.000
_cell.length_b   1.000
_cell.length_c   1.000
_cell.angle_alpha   90.00
_cell.angle_beta   90.00
_cell.angle_gamma   90.00
#
_symmetry.space_group_name_H-M   'P 1'
#
loop_
_entity.id
_entity.type
_entity.pdbx_description
1 polymer ?
#
loop_
_entity_poly.entity_id
_entity_poly.type
_entity_poly.pdbx_seq_one_letter_code
_entity_poly.pdbx_strand_id
1 'polypeptide(L)'
;MVQRPLETVVQSLPGILILMFVAQLFWVIGIHGNQMVKPIREPLLLGAIMVNMTAFEQGKEIPNIITMPFWDVYMSIGGSGITLGLLFAVMIATRRKEMREISKLSLGPSFFNINEPVIFGMPIMLNPILAIPFIITPLITGTIGYFATSIGFAGKAVVMVPWTTPPIVNAWLSTAGSMGAVVTQLICIVVATIIYLPFVKVAARRAEQAEQPVIQNA
;
A
#
# COMPACT_ATOMS: atom_id res chain seq x y z
N MET A 1 -26.56 14.99 8.01
CA MET A 1 -27.02 15.10 6.60
C MET A 1 -25.89 15.28 5.58
N VAL A 2 -24.64 15.58 5.98
CA VAL A 2 -23.46 15.63 5.07
C VAL A 2 -22.77 14.27 4.87
N GLN A 3 -23.05 13.28 5.71
CA GLN A 3 -22.43 11.94 5.64
C GLN A 3 -22.73 11.16 4.36
N ARG A 4 -24.00 11.06 3.93
CA ARG A 4 -24.39 10.23 2.76
C ARG A 4 -23.73 10.63 1.43
N PRO A 5 -23.64 11.92 1.06
CA PRO A 5 -22.89 12.33 -0.13
C PRO A 5 -21.40 11.99 -0.05
N LEU A 6 -20.78 12.21 1.12
CA LEU A 6 -19.36 11.95 1.33
C LEU A 6 -19.03 10.44 1.33
N GLU A 7 -19.91 9.62 1.90
CA GLU A 7 -19.86 8.15 1.86
C GLU A 7 -19.82 7.66 0.41
N THR A 8 -20.77 8.10 -0.41
CA THR A 8 -20.87 7.70 -1.83
C THR A 8 -19.60 8.09 -2.62
N VAL A 9 -19.05 9.28 -2.36
CA VAL A 9 -17.85 9.74 -3.07
C VAL A 9 -16.62 8.94 -2.64
N VAL A 10 -16.38 8.78 -1.33
CA VAL A 10 -15.17 8.13 -0.83
C VAL A 10 -15.19 6.60 -1.02
N GLN A 11 -16.36 5.97 -0.93
CA GLN A 11 -16.52 4.53 -1.17
C GLN A 11 -16.60 4.18 -2.68
N SER A 12 -16.33 5.15 -3.55
CA SER A 12 -16.08 4.91 -4.98
C SER A 12 -14.59 4.68 -5.25
N LEU A 13 -14.26 3.98 -6.34
CA LEU A 13 -12.87 3.77 -6.73
C LEU A 13 -12.11 5.10 -6.92
N PRO A 14 -12.62 6.12 -7.66
CA PRO A 14 -11.95 7.41 -7.74
C PRO A 14 -11.73 8.08 -6.37
N GLY A 15 -12.72 8.02 -5.48
CA GLY A 15 -12.64 8.63 -4.16
C GLY A 15 -11.53 8.03 -3.29
N ILE A 16 -11.46 6.70 -3.21
CA ILE A 16 -10.42 6.04 -2.40
C ILE A 16 -9.03 6.23 -3.00
N LEU A 17 -8.91 6.27 -4.33
CA LEU A 17 -7.65 6.56 -5.02
C LEU A 17 -7.17 7.99 -4.76
N ILE A 18 -8.08 8.98 -4.76
CA ILE A 18 -7.74 10.37 -4.41
C ILE A 18 -7.26 10.46 -2.96
N LEU A 19 -7.96 9.83 -2.01
CA LEU A 19 -7.50 9.81 -0.61
C LEU A 19 -6.13 9.16 -0.46
N MET A 20 -5.90 8.05 -1.17
CA MET A 20 -4.60 7.38 -1.16
C MET A 20 -3.50 8.26 -1.75
N PHE A 21 -3.77 8.91 -2.88
CA PHE A 21 -2.85 9.85 -3.51
C PHE A 21 -2.47 10.98 -2.55
N VAL A 22 -3.44 11.61 -1.89
CA VAL A 22 -3.21 12.66 -0.89
C VAL A 22 -2.37 12.14 0.27
N ALA A 23 -2.65 10.93 0.78
CA ALA A 23 -1.83 10.32 1.82
C ALA A 23 -0.36 10.13 1.36
N GLN A 24 -0.12 9.69 0.13
CA GLN A 24 1.25 9.53 -0.36
C GLN A 24 1.96 10.88 -0.56
N LEU A 25 1.26 11.93 -0.97
CA LEU A 25 1.85 13.27 -1.05
C LEU A 25 2.36 13.78 0.30
N PHE A 26 1.57 13.60 1.36
CA PHE A 26 2.00 13.96 2.72
C PHE A 26 3.26 13.20 3.13
N TRP A 27 3.31 11.89 2.85
CA TRP A 27 4.50 11.08 3.15
C TRP A 27 5.75 11.56 2.41
N VAL A 28 5.63 11.92 1.13
CA VAL A 28 6.75 12.40 0.32
C VAL A 28 7.35 13.71 0.87
N ILE A 29 6.54 14.54 1.54
CA ILE A 29 7.00 15.77 2.22
C ILE A 29 7.30 15.57 3.72
N GLY A 30 7.28 14.33 4.22
CA GLY A 30 7.65 14.00 5.60
C GLY A 30 6.55 14.13 6.66
N ILE A 31 5.31 14.28 6.23
CA ILE A 31 4.14 14.26 7.12
C ILE A 31 3.50 12.87 7.05
N HIS A 32 3.12 12.30 8.19
CA HIS A 32 2.54 10.96 8.23
C HIS A 32 1.16 10.92 7.53
N GLY A 33 1.15 10.58 6.24
CA GLY A 33 -0.03 10.73 5.38
C GLY A 33 -1.26 9.94 5.81
N ASN A 34 -1.07 8.70 6.27
CA ASN A 34 -2.19 7.90 6.80
C ASN A 34 -2.89 8.59 7.98
N GLN A 35 -2.15 9.30 8.85
CA GLN A 35 -2.75 10.06 9.97
C GLN A 35 -3.46 11.32 9.47
N MET A 36 -2.97 11.95 8.40
CA MET A 36 -3.60 13.15 7.85
C MET A 36 -4.95 12.86 7.20
N VAL A 37 -5.08 11.73 6.50
CA VAL A 37 -6.36 11.34 5.87
C VAL A 37 -7.29 10.59 6.83
N LYS A 38 -6.79 10.16 7.99
CA LYS A 38 -7.51 9.36 8.99
C LYS A 38 -8.90 9.90 9.36
N PRO A 39 -9.07 11.21 9.66
CA PRO A 39 -10.37 11.74 10.08
C PRO A 39 -11.47 11.63 9.00
N ILE A 40 -11.08 11.55 7.73
CA ILE A 40 -12.00 11.38 6.60
C ILE A 40 -12.18 9.90 6.30
N ARG A 41 -11.07 9.16 6.24
CA ARG A 41 -11.03 7.74 5.85
C ARG A 41 -11.78 6.85 6.84
N GLU A 42 -11.47 6.91 8.12
CA GLU A 42 -11.90 5.89 9.08
C GLU A 42 -13.41 5.84 9.31
N PRO A 43 -14.12 6.95 9.56
CA PRO A 43 -15.56 6.89 9.78
C PRO A 43 -16.31 6.22 8.62
N LEU A 44 -15.86 6.46 7.38
CA LEU A 44 -16.50 5.98 6.17
C LEU A 44 -16.18 4.50 5.90
N LEU A 45 -14.92 4.10 6.07
CA LEU A 45 -14.49 2.73 5.81
C LEU A 45 -14.84 1.76 6.95
N LEU A 46 -14.88 2.24 8.20
CA LEU A 46 -15.39 1.48 9.34
C LEU A 46 -16.92 1.30 9.25
N GLY A 47 -17.64 2.33 8.83
CA GLY A 47 -19.06 2.20 8.50
C GLY A 47 -19.33 1.10 7.48
N ALA A 48 -18.55 1.07 6.40
CA ALA A 48 -18.70 0.07 5.33
C ALA A 48 -18.47 -1.37 5.79
N ILE A 49 -17.43 -1.62 6.61
CA ILE A 49 -17.14 -2.97 7.10
C ILE A 49 -18.19 -3.44 8.12
N MET A 50 -18.75 -2.55 8.95
CA MET A 50 -19.83 -2.91 9.87
C MET A 50 -21.09 -3.38 9.12
N VAL A 51 -21.43 -2.73 8.01
CA VAL A 51 -22.54 -3.17 7.13
C VAL A 51 -22.24 -4.55 6.53
N ASN A 52 -21.01 -4.79 6.07
CA ASN A 52 -20.62 -6.08 5.51
C ASN A 52 -20.65 -7.20 6.56
N MET A 53 -20.15 -6.96 7.77
CA MET A 53 -20.18 -7.92 8.88
C MET A 53 -21.62 -8.33 9.21
N THR A 54 -22.51 -7.34 9.34
CA THR A 54 -23.94 -7.58 9.62
C THR A 54 -24.60 -8.39 8.50
N ALA A 55 -24.32 -8.06 7.22
CA ALA A 55 -24.84 -8.80 6.09
C ALA A 55 -24.33 -10.25 6.08
N PHE A 56 -23.05 -10.46 6.38
CA PHE A 56 -22.42 -11.78 6.44
C PHE A 56 -23.03 -12.67 7.54
N GLU A 57 -23.19 -12.13 8.75
CA GLU A 57 -23.84 -12.83 9.88
C GLU A 57 -25.28 -13.25 9.56
N GLN A 58 -25.98 -12.45 8.75
CA GLN A 58 -27.35 -12.73 8.32
C GLN A 58 -27.44 -13.60 7.05
N GLY A 59 -26.32 -14.03 6.49
CA GLY A 59 -26.28 -14.79 5.23
C GLY A 59 -26.78 -13.99 4.01
N LYS A 60 -26.70 -12.66 4.06
CA LYS A 60 -27.12 -11.75 2.98
C LYS A 60 -25.98 -11.40 2.05
N GLU A 61 -26.31 -10.82 0.90
CA GLU A 61 -25.32 -10.30 -0.03
C GLU A 61 -24.46 -9.21 0.63
N ILE A 62 -23.14 -9.29 0.43
CA ILE A 62 -22.17 -8.34 0.98
C ILE A 62 -22.11 -7.10 0.09
N PRO A 63 -22.49 -5.90 0.56
CA PRO A 63 -22.70 -4.75 -0.31
C PRO A 63 -21.40 -4.01 -0.68
N ASN A 64 -20.46 -3.82 0.24
CA ASN A 64 -19.35 -2.89 0.04
C ASN A 64 -18.05 -3.60 -0.40
N ILE A 65 -17.40 -3.07 -1.43
CA ILE A 65 -16.03 -3.47 -1.82
C ILE A 65 -15.01 -2.67 -1.01
N ILE A 66 -15.16 -1.33 -0.99
CA ILE A 66 -14.22 -0.41 -0.35
C ILE A 66 -14.57 -0.30 1.13
N THR A 67 -13.77 -0.96 1.95
CA THR A 67 -13.88 -1.04 3.41
C THR A 67 -12.52 -0.80 4.05
N MET A 68 -12.44 -0.75 5.38
CA MET A 68 -11.15 -0.57 6.05
C MET A 68 -10.16 -1.71 5.71
N PRO A 69 -10.56 -3.01 5.73
CA PRO A 69 -9.70 -4.08 5.26
C PRO A 69 -9.29 -3.98 3.79
N PHE A 70 -10.11 -3.42 2.90
CA PHE A 70 -9.72 -3.23 1.49
C PHE A 70 -8.47 -2.34 1.36
N TRP A 71 -8.42 -1.25 2.12
CA TRP A 71 -7.25 -0.36 2.18
C TRP A 71 -6.01 -1.12 2.65
N ASP A 72 -6.12 -1.86 3.75
CA ASP A 72 -5.00 -2.59 4.35
C ASP A 72 -4.53 -3.75 3.46
N VAL A 73 -5.45 -4.49 2.85
CA VAL A 73 -5.17 -5.69 2.05
C VAL A 73 -4.56 -5.34 0.70
N TYR A 74 -5.04 -4.31 0.00
CA TYR A 74 -4.60 -4.04 -1.38
C TYR A 74 -3.82 -2.74 -1.56
N MET A 75 -3.92 -1.79 -0.63
CA MET A 75 -3.37 -0.45 -0.83
C MET A 75 -2.28 -0.07 0.18
N SER A 76 -2.06 -0.87 1.23
CA SER A 76 -1.06 -0.59 2.28
C SER A 76 -0.22 -1.81 2.67
N ILE A 77 0.08 -2.69 1.70
CA ILE A 77 0.84 -3.93 1.90
C ILE A 77 2.28 -3.61 2.28
N GLY A 78 2.65 -3.95 3.51
CA GLY A 78 3.93 -3.59 4.07
C GLY A 78 4.07 -2.13 4.46
N GLY A 79 2.95 -1.41 4.58
CA GLY A 79 2.86 0.02 4.90
C GLY A 79 2.51 0.91 3.69
N SER A 80 2.66 2.21 3.86
CA SER A 80 2.41 3.18 2.78
C SER A 80 3.32 2.96 1.57
N GLY A 81 2.80 3.23 0.37
CA GLY A 81 3.52 3.03 -0.89
C GLY A 81 3.71 1.57 -1.32
N ILE A 82 3.19 0.60 -0.58
CA ILE A 82 3.45 -0.83 -0.80
C ILE A 82 4.95 -1.15 -0.62
N THR A 83 5.52 -0.68 0.49
CA THR A 83 6.97 -0.75 0.75
C THR A 83 7.53 -2.16 0.81
N LEU A 84 6.71 -3.19 1.06
CA LEU A 84 7.18 -4.57 0.92
C LEU A 84 7.64 -4.88 -0.52
N GLY A 85 6.93 -4.35 -1.51
CA GLY A 85 7.31 -4.45 -2.93
C GLY A 85 8.64 -3.74 -3.21
N LEU A 86 8.87 -2.58 -2.60
CA LEU A 86 10.13 -1.84 -2.67
C LEU A 86 11.29 -2.63 -2.06
N LEU A 87 11.10 -3.23 -0.88
CA LEU A 87 12.14 -4.03 -0.23
C LEU A 87 12.58 -5.21 -1.12
N PHE A 88 11.62 -5.92 -1.73
CA PHE A 88 11.94 -6.95 -2.70
C PHE A 88 12.64 -6.39 -3.94
N ALA A 89 12.20 -5.24 -4.46
CA ALA A 89 12.86 -4.60 -5.58
C ALA A 89 14.32 -4.24 -5.27
N VAL A 90 14.64 -3.74 -4.08
CA VAL A 90 16.01 -3.46 -3.63
C VAL A 90 16.85 -4.72 -3.59
N MET A 91 16.33 -5.80 -3.01
CA MET A 91 17.05 -7.08 -2.89
C MET A 91 17.42 -7.68 -4.25
N ILE A 92 16.57 -7.47 -5.26
CA ILE A 92 16.74 -7.90 -6.66
C ILE A 92 17.65 -6.94 -7.45
N ALA A 93 17.42 -5.63 -7.36
CA ALA A 93 17.96 -4.65 -8.30
C ALA A 93 19.39 -4.18 -7.98
N THR A 94 19.82 -4.19 -6.71
CA THR A 94 21.09 -3.58 -6.32
C THR A 94 21.86 -4.42 -5.29
N ARG A 95 23.20 -4.35 -5.38
CA ARG A 95 24.12 -4.93 -4.39
C ARG A 95 24.66 -3.89 -3.39
N ARG A 96 24.27 -2.61 -3.50
CA ARG A 96 24.76 -1.51 -2.66
C ARG A 96 24.46 -1.79 -1.17
N LYS A 97 25.51 -1.75 -0.35
CA LYS A 97 25.49 -2.19 1.06
C LYS A 97 24.41 -1.46 1.86
N GLU A 98 24.37 -0.13 1.76
CA GLU A 98 23.43 0.73 2.50
C GLU A 98 21.97 0.33 2.25
N MET A 99 21.55 0.30 0.99
CA MET A 99 20.17 -0.05 0.63
C MET A 99 19.81 -1.48 1.06
N ARG A 100 20.75 -2.44 0.98
CA ARG A 100 20.52 -3.82 1.43
C ARG A 100 20.39 -3.92 2.95
N GLU A 101 21.22 -3.21 3.70
CA GLU A 101 21.15 -3.23 5.18
C GLU A 101 19.85 -2.59 5.67
N ILE A 102 19.46 -1.43 5.12
CA ILE A 102 18.16 -0.82 5.43
C ILE A 102 17.02 -1.79 5.09
N SER A 103 17.09 -2.46 3.94
CA SER A 103 16.05 -3.41 3.53
C SER A 103 15.95 -4.61 4.49
N LYS A 104 17.07 -5.19 4.90
CA LYS A 104 17.09 -6.31 5.86
C LYS A 104 16.50 -5.90 7.22
N LEU A 105 16.90 -4.75 7.74
CA LEU A 105 16.40 -4.22 9.02
C LEU A 105 14.91 -3.90 8.96
N SER A 106 14.42 -3.47 7.79
CA SER A 106 13.03 -3.05 7.61
C SER A 106 12.07 -4.19 7.28
N LEU A 107 12.55 -5.33 6.79
CA LEU A 107 11.70 -6.46 6.37
C LEU A 107 10.80 -6.97 7.51
N GLY A 108 11.36 -7.13 8.72
CA GLY A 108 10.60 -7.59 9.88
C GLY A 108 9.39 -6.71 10.20
N PRO A 109 9.58 -5.40 10.48
CA PRO A 109 8.49 -4.45 10.67
C PRO A 109 7.52 -4.39 9.48
N SER A 110 8.03 -4.46 8.25
CA SER A 110 7.18 -4.41 7.04
C SER A 110 6.25 -5.63 6.92
N PHE A 111 6.60 -6.80 7.45
CA PHE A 111 5.65 -7.92 7.52
C PHE A 111 4.46 -7.64 8.44
N PHE A 112 4.55 -6.67 9.33
CA PHE A 112 3.45 -6.17 10.16
C PHE A 112 2.94 -4.81 9.69
N ASN A 113 3.19 -4.47 8.43
CA ASN A 113 2.79 -3.22 7.77
C ASN A 113 3.37 -1.94 8.39
N ILE A 114 4.40 -2.07 9.24
CA ILE A 114 5.14 -0.96 9.86
C ILE A 114 6.31 -0.62 8.94
N ASN A 115 6.36 0.61 8.42
CA ASN A 115 7.30 0.96 7.36
C ASN A 115 8.07 2.26 7.60
N GLU A 116 7.98 2.86 8.78
CA GLU A 116 8.81 3.99 9.19
C GLU A 116 10.32 3.70 9.03
N PRO A 117 10.84 2.49 9.34
CA PRO A 117 12.23 2.15 9.03
C PRO A 117 12.56 2.23 7.54
N VAL A 118 11.59 1.96 6.66
CA VAL A 118 11.75 2.10 5.20
C VAL A 118 11.70 3.57 4.78
N ILE A 119 10.67 4.30 5.23
CA ILE A 119 10.41 5.69 4.84
C ILE A 119 11.55 6.62 5.25
N PHE A 120 12.06 6.43 6.48
CA PHE A 120 13.12 7.27 7.03
C PHE A 120 14.52 6.69 6.78
N GLY A 121 14.64 5.37 6.61
CA GLY A 121 15.92 4.73 6.33
C GLY A 121 16.34 4.85 4.86
N MET A 122 15.40 4.75 3.92
CA MET A 122 15.67 5.01 2.51
C MET A 122 15.33 6.45 2.15
N PRO A 123 16.03 7.06 1.18
CA PRO A 123 15.70 8.40 0.70
C PRO A 123 14.44 8.32 -0.17
N ILE A 124 13.28 8.02 0.42
CA ILE A 124 11.97 8.05 -0.24
C ILE A 124 11.39 9.45 -0.11
N MET A 125 11.48 10.02 1.10
CA MET A 125 11.17 11.41 1.37
C MET A 125 12.08 12.33 0.56
N LEU A 126 11.50 13.36 -0.07
CA LEU A 126 12.21 14.40 -0.83
C LEU A 126 13.05 13.88 -2.02
N ASN A 127 13.02 12.60 -2.32
CA ASN A 127 13.68 12.02 -3.49
C ASN A 127 12.65 11.81 -4.61
N PRO A 128 12.66 12.65 -5.66
CA PRO A 128 11.65 12.56 -6.71
C PRO A 128 11.67 11.21 -7.44
N ILE A 129 12.80 10.47 -7.42
CA ILE A 129 12.91 9.17 -8.10
C ILE A 129 12.10 8.10 -7.38
N LEU A 130 12.21 8.01 -6.05
CA LEU A 130 11.48 7.01 -5.27
C LEU A 130 10.07 7.49 -4.87
N ALA A 131 9.84 8.80 -4.84
CA ALA A 131 8.51 9.36 -4.63
C ALA A 131 7.51 8.95 -5.72
N ILE A 132 7.92 8.89 -6.99
CA ILE A 132 7.05 8.48 -8.10
C ILE A 132 6.46 7.07 -7.88
N PRO A 133 7.26 5.98 -7.78
CA PRO A 133 6.72 4.65 -7.56
C PRO A 133 5.98 4.55 -6.22
N PHE A 134 6.42 5.28 -5.19
CA PHE A 134 5.74 5.33 -3.89
C PHE A 134 4.32 5.88 -3.97
N ILE A 135 4.08 6.91 -4.80
CA ILE A 135 2.75 7.46 -5.01
C ILE A 135 1.89 6.55 -5.88
N ILE A 136 2.40 6.08 -7.03
CA ILE A 136 1.57 5.39 -8.04
C ILE A 136 1.26 3.93 -7.67
N THR A 137 2.17 3.25 -6.98
CA THR A 137 2.03 1.81 -6.69
C THR A 137 0.75 1.48 -5.92
N PRO A 138 0.42 2.14 -4.78
CA PRO A 138 -0.80 1.84 -4.04
C PRO A 138 -2.08 2.18 -4.84
N LEU A 139 -2.00 3.11 -5.80
CA LEU A 139 -3.13 3.41 -6.69
C LEU A 139 -3.39 2.27 -7.68
N ILE A 140 -2.32 1.71 -8.24
CA ILE A 140 -2.37 0.57 -9.15
C ILE A 140 -2.85 -0.68 -8.41
N THR A 141 -2.27 -1.00 -7.26
CA THR A 141 -2.67 -2.19 -6.49
C THR A 141 -4.09 -2.07 -5.93
N GLY A 142 -4.52 -0.87 -5.53
CA GLY A 142 -5.92 -0.61 -5.16
C GLY A 142 -6.88 -0.82 -6.34
N THR A 143 -6.50 -0.39 -7.54
CA THR A 143 -7.30 -0.62 -8.76
C THR A 143 -7.41 -2.11 -9.09
N ILE A 144 -6.30 -2.86 -8.99
CA ILE A 144 -6.29 -4.32 -9.17
C ILE A 144 -7.22 -4.99 -8.14
N GLY A 145 -7.09 -4.63 -6.85
CA GLY A 145 -7.93 -5.15 -5.78
C GLY A 145 -9.41 -4.88 -6.00
N TYR A 146 -9.76 -3.67 -6.46
CA TYR A 146 -11.13 -3.29 -6.75
C TYR A 146 -11.74 -4.13 -7.86
N PHE A 147 -11.06 -4.24 -9.02
CA PHE A 147 -11.58 -5.00 -10.15
C PHE A 147 -11.62 -6.50 -9.88
N ALA A 148 -10.61 -7.05 -9.20
CA ALA A 148 -10.64 -8.45 -8.79
C ALA A 148 -11.84 -8.75 -7.88
N THR A 149 -12.20 -7.81 -7.00
CA THR A 149 -13.36 -7.96 -6.11
C THR A 149 -14.68 -7.74 -6.85
N SER A 150 -14.75 -6.78 -7.77
CA SER A 150 -15.98 -6.44 -8.49
C SER A 150 -16.44 -7.52 -9.45
N ILE A 151 -15.50 -8.25 -10.08
CA ILE A 151 -15.80 -9.40 -10.94
C ILE A 151 -16.04 -10.70 -10.15
N GLY A 152 -15.96 -10.66 -8.81
CA GLY A 152 -16.18 -11.82 -7.94
C GLY A 152 -15.00 -12.79 -7.84
N PHE A 153 -13.82 -12.46 -8.39
CA PHE A 153 -12.63 -13.28 -8.23
C PHE A 153 -12.12 -13.23 -6.78
N ALA A 154 -11.95 -12.02 -6.23
CA ALA A 154 -11.62 -11.81 -4.82
C ALA A 154 -12.89 -11.59 -3.99
N GLY A 155 -12.91 -12.14 -2.78
CA GLY A 155 -14.02 -11.94 -1.84
C GLY A 155 -14.05 -10.51 -1.29
N LYS A 156 -15.26 -10.01 -1.03
CA LYS A 156 -15.45 -8.77 -0.25
C LYS A 156 -15.08 -9.04 1.21
N ALA A 157 -14.50 -8.05 1.88
CA ALA A 157 -14.16 -8.19 3.28
C ALA A 157 -15.41 -8.22 4.16
N VAL A 158 -15.45 -9.16 5.10
CA VAL A 158 -16.54 -9.43 6.04
C VAL A 158 -16.07 -9.53 7.50
N VAL A 159 -14.77 -9.43 7.75
CA VAL A 159 -14.18 -9.39 9.08
C VAL A 159 -13.20 -8.22 9.17
N MET A 160 -13.30 -7.44 10.26
CA MET A 160 -12.29 -6.44 10.58
C MET A 160 -11.10 -7.11 11.27
N VAL A 161 -9.92 -7.02 10.64
CA VAL A 161 -8.66 -7.51 11.19
C VAL A 161 -7.76 -6.33 11.55
N PRO A 162 -6.86 -6.43 12.55
CA PRO A 162 -5.88 -5.38 12.82
C PRO A 162 -5.04 -5.08 11.58
N TRP A 163 -4.77 -3.80 11.30
CA TRP A 163 -3.97 -3.38 10.14
C TRP A 163 -2.52 -3.92 10.17
N THR A 164 -2.02 -4.31 11.35
CA THR A 164 -0.71 -4.96 11.52
C THR A 164 -0.73 -6.47 11.23
N THR A 165 -1.90 -7.04 10.91
CA THR A 165 -1.99 -8.46 10.52
C THR A 165 -1.13 -8.69 9.27
N PRO A 166 -0.25 -9.70 9.27
CA PRO A 166 0.65 -9.91 8.15
C PRO A 166 -0.08 -10.05 6.81
N PRO A 167 0.52 -9.55 5.71
CA PRO A 167 0.04 -9.84 4.36
C PRO A 167 -0.18 -11.35 4.17
N ILE A 168 -1.05 -11.71 3.24
CA ILE A 168 -1.55 -13.07 2.96
C ILE A 168 -2.56 -13.53 4.03
N VAL A 169 -2.19 -13.43 5.30
CA VAL A 169 -3.06 -13.77 6.43
C VAL A 169 -4.22 -12.78 6.53
N ASN A 170 -3.94 -11.48 6.39
CA ASN A 170 -4.97 -10.45 6.44
C ASN A 170 -5.99 -10.58 5.30
N ALA A 171 -5.56 -10.90 4.08
CA ALA A 171 -6.44 -11.11 2.92
C ALA A 171 -7.36 -12.30 3.15
N TRP A 172 -6.80 -13.43 3.61
CA TRP A 172 -7.57 -14.64 3.88
C TRP A 172 -8.58 -14.43 5.02
N LEU A 173 -8.14 -13.91 6.17
CA LEU A 173 -8.99 -13.71 7.34
C LEU A 173 -10.09 -12.68 7.10
N SER A 174 -9.77 -11.52 6.53
CA SER A 174 -10.74 -10.44 6.34
C SER A 174 -11.87 -10.81 5.38
N THR A 175 -11.65 -11.78 4.49
CA THR A 175 -12.61 -12.22 3.47
C THR A 175 -13.25 -13.57 3.76
N ALA A 176 -13.18 -14.03 5.02
CA ALA A 176 -13.67 -15.33 5.46
C ALA A 176 -13.17 -16.51 4.60
N GLY A 177 -11.89 -16.45 4.20
CA GLY A 177 -11.19 -17.54 3.53
C GLY A 177 -11.11 -17.43 2.01
N SER A 178 -11.35 -16.26 1.40
CA SER A 178 -11.26 -16.12 -0.05
C SER A 178 -9.83 -16.29 -0.56
N MET A 179 -9.59 -17.41 -1.27
CA MET A 179 -8.31 -17.63 -1.95
C MET A 179 -8.07 -16.66 -3.11
N GLY A 180 -9.13 -16.18 -3.75
CA GLY A 180 -9.00 -15.14 -4.77
C GLY A 180 -8.44 -13.85 -4.19
N ALA A 181 -8.85 -13.45 -2.97
CA ALA A 181 -8.28 -12.29 -2.30
C ALA A 181 -6.78 -12.46 -1.99
N VAL A 182 -6.39 -13.65 -1.53
CA VAL A 182 -4.97 -14.01 -1.30
C VAL A 182 -4.16 -13.92 -2.59
N VAL A 183 -4.65 -14.50 -3.68
CA VAL A 183 -3.98 -14.47 -4.99
C VAL A 183 -3.89 -13.04 -5.51
N THR A 184 -4.95 -12.25 -5.39
CA THR A 184 -4.93 -10.83 -5.76
C THR A 184 -3.89 -10.05 -4.96
N GLN A 185 -3.76 -10.29 -3.66
CA GLN A 185 -2.75 -9.61 -2.85
C GLN A 185 -1.32 -10.01 -3.24
N LEU A 186 -1.09 -11.29 -3.56
CA LEU A 186 0.20 -11.75 -4.11
C LEU A 186 0.52 -11.05 -5.45
N ILE A 187 -0.47 -10.93 -6.34
CA ILE A 187 -0.34 -10.18 -7.59
C ILE A 187 0.04 -8.72 -7.29
N CYS A 188 -0.62 -8.07 -6.32
CA CYS A 188 -0.29 -6.70 -5.92
C CYS A 188 1.16 -6.56 -5.42
N ILE A 189 1.67 -7.51 -4.65
CA ILE A 189 3.07 -7.53 -4.20
C ILE A 189 4.02 -7.64 -5.39
N VAL A 190 3.76 -8.57 -6.32
CA VAL A 190 4.59 -8.77 -7.52
C VAL A 190 4.58 -7.52 -8.41
N VAL A 191 3.40 -6.95 -8.66
CA VAL A 191 3.24 -5.71 -9.45
C VAL A 191 3.98 -4.56 -8.79
N ALA A 192 3.86 -4.39 -7.47
CA ALA A 192 4.60 -3.38 -6.73
C ALA A 192 6.12 -3.55 -6.89
N THR A 193 6.63 -4.77 -6.73
CA THR A 193 8.05 -5.05 -6.98
C THR A 193 8.47 -4.67 -8.39
N ILE A 194 7.70 -5.06 -9.41
CA ILE A 194 7.99 -4.73 -10.81
C ILE A 194 8.01 -3.21 -11.04
N ILE A 195 7.04 -2.47 -10.49
CA ILE A 195 6.98 -1.01 -10.58
C ILE A 195 8.22 -0.38 -9.96
N TYR A 196 8.65 -0.85 -8.78
CA TYR A 196 9.80 -0.28 -8.07
C TYR A 196 11.16 -0.59 -8.72
N LEU A 197 11.30 -1.75 -9.38
CA LEU A 197 12.58 -2.19 -9.97
C LEU A 197 13.32 -1.12 -10.81
N PRO A 198 12.71 -0.47 -11.81
CA PRO A 198 13.41 0.54 -12.60
C PRO A 198 13.87 1.74 -11.76
N PHE A 199 13.05 2.22 -10.83
CA PHE A 199 13.38 3.38 -10.01
C PHE A 199 14.49 3.08 -9.02
N VAL A 200 14.49 1.89 -8.42
CA VAL A 200 15.58 1.45 -7.53
C VAL A 200 16.89 1.38 -8.29
N LYS A 201 16.90 0.84 -9.53
CA LYS A 201 18.12 0.81 -10.36
C LYS A 201 18.63 2.21 -10.66
N VAL A 202 17.74 3.15 -11.00
CA VAL A 202 18.12 4.54 -11.28
C VAL A 202 18.63 5.24 -10.02
N ALA A 203 17.94 5.09 -8.89
CA ALA A 203 18.34 5.67 -7.62
C ALA A 203 19.73 5.18 -7.18
N ALA A 204 19.98 3.87 -7.27
CA ALA A 204 21.28 3.28 -6.95
C ALA A 204 22.40 3.84 -7.83
N ARG A 205 22.19 3.91 -9.15
CA ARG A 205 23.19 4.46 -10.10
C ARG A 205 23.50 5.93 -9.84
N ARG A 206 22.49 6.76 -9.55
CA ARG A 206 22.73 8.19 -9.24
C ARG A 206 23.54 8.38 -7.97
N ALA A 207 23.27 7.57 -6.95
CA ALA A 207 24.02 7.62 -5.71
C ALA A 207 25.49 7.19 -5.91
N GLU A 208 25.75 6.20 -6.78
CA GLU A 208 27.13 5.82 -7.15
C GLU A 208 27.86 6.94 -7.90
N GLN A 209 27.17 7.63 -8.82
CA GLN A 209 27.75 8.77 -9.56
C GLN A 209 28.08 9.97 -8.65
N ALA A 210 27.25 10.21 -7.62
CA ALA A 210 27.48 11.29 -6.67
C ALA A 210 28.68 11.01 -5.73
N GLU A 211 29.07 9.75 -5.55
CA GLU A 211 30.22 9.33 -4.74
C GLU A 211 31.54 9.31 -5.52
N GLN A 212 31.49 9.29 -6.86
CA GLN A 212 32.70 9.41 -7.67
C GLN A 212 33.19 10.87 -7.59
N PRO A 213 34.42 11.11 -7.10
CA PRO A 213 34.91 12.47 -6.96
C PRO A 213 35.05 13.11 -8.33
N VAL A 214 34.70 14.41 -8.42
CA VAL A 214 34.91 15.27 -9.60
C VAL A 214 36.42 15.46 -9.79
N ILE A 215 37.12 14.42 -10.26
CA ILE A 215 38.56 14.45 -10.55
C ILE A 215 38.72 13.87 -11.95
N GLN A 216 38.34 14.65 -12.94
CA GLN A 216 38.76 14.53 -14.33
C GLN A 216 38.29 15.81 -15.00
N ASN A 217 39.12 16.86 -14.87
CA ASN A 217 39.21 18.08 -15.68
C ASN A 217 39.88 19.19 -14.84
N ALA A 218 41.16 18.98 -14.50
CA ALA A 218 42.09 20.01 -14.08
C ALA A 218 43.41 19.76 -14.81
#